data_AF-A0A9X5BIW1-F1
#
_entry.id   AF-A0A9X5BIW1-F1
#
_cell.length_a   1.000
_cell.length_b   1.000
_cell.length_c   1.000
_cell.angle_alpha   90.00
_cell.angle_beta   90.00
_cell.angle_gamma   90.00
#
_symmetry.space_group_name_H-M   'P 1'
#
loop_
_entity.id
_entity.type
_entity.pdbx_description
1 polymer ?
#
loop_
_entity_poly.entity_id
_entity_poly.type
_entity_poly.pdbx_seq_one_letter_code
_entity_poly.pdbx_strand_id
1 'polypeptide(L)'
;MDKDKRKLAEKELKRKVSFEKLSSEMQQKGYKIENMIINIRQANYLGPLSMLPLMAFILWVNYNVNGFNLEGISLKFDVAAFLLMPCLIILHELIHGITWGTFAKNHFHSIDFGFVWSSFTPYCTCSEPLRKWQYLLGTAMPTLVLGAGAAVAAVITNQLLLFFLAEFMLLSGGGDFLIILKILLHRTDKKESVYCDHPYECGFVVFEK
;
A
#
# COMPACT_ATOMS: atom_id res chain seq x y z
N MET A 1 -12.77 -20.91 16.26
CA MET A 1 -12.65 -21.92 15.17
C MET A 1 -11.53 -21.44 14.25
N ASP A 2 -10.34 -22.00 14.46
CA ASP A 2 -9.05 -21.62 13.88
C ASP A 2 -9.04 -21.94 12.37
N LYS A 3 -9.50 -21.00 11.53
CA LYS A 3 -9.55 -21.18 10.07
C LYS A 3 -8.27 -20.58 9.47
N ASP A 4 -7.43 -21.47 8.94
CA ASP A 4 -6.23 -21.21 8.13
C ASP A 4 -5.07 -20.46 8.80
N LYS A 5 -4.33 -21.16 9.67
CA LYS A 5 -2.95 -20.77 9.95
C LYS A 5 -2.07 -21.10 8.74
N ARG A 6 -1.98 -20.16 7.81
CA ARG A 6 -1.00 -20.16 6.71
C ARG A 6 0.38 -20.49 7.29
N LYS A 7 1.08 -21.44 6.67
CA LYS A 7 2.48 -21.73 7.02
C LYS A 7 3.34 -20.51 6.67
N LEU A 8 3.89 -19.87 7.69
CA LEU A 8 4.75 -18.69 7.52
C LEU A 8 6.09 -19.09 6.91
N ALA A 9 6.61 -18.24 6.02
CA ALA A 9 7.98 -18.35 5.53
C ALA A 9 8.99 -18.04 6.65
N GLU A 10 10.25 -18.47 6.48
CA GLU A 10 11.31 -18.22 7.48
C GLU A 10 11.49 -16.72 7.77
N LYS A 11 11.40 -15.87 6.75
CA LYS A 11 11.47 -14.41 6.90
C LYS A 11 10.30 -13.87 7.74
N GLU A 12 9.10 -14.38 7.53
CA GLU A 12 7.90 -13.99 8.28
C GLU A 12 7.98 -14.45 9.76
N LEU A 13 8.57 -15.63 10.01
CA LEU A 13 8.85 -16.12 11.36
C LEU A 13 9.84 -15.21 12.10
N LYS A 14 10.93 -14.78 11.44
CA LYS A 14 11.89 -13.84 12.03
C LYS A 14 11.25 -12.49 12.37
N ARG A 15 10.39 -11.97 11.48
CA ARG A 15 9.61 -10.75 11.76
C ARG A 15 8.64 -10.93 12.90
N LYS A 16 7.95 -12.07 12.98
CA LYS A 16 7.05 -12.40 14.09
C LYS A 16 7.76 -12.33 15.44
N VAL A 17 8.92 -12.98 15.57
CA VAL A 17 9.72 -12.97 16.81
C VAL A 17 10.15 -11.54 17.18
N SER A 18 10.61 -10.77 16.19
CA SER A 18 11.03 -9.37 16.40
C SER A 18 9.86 -8.49 16.84
N PHE A 19 8.69 -8.70 16.25
CA PHE A 19 7.45 -7.99 16.60
C PHE A 19 6.91 -8.36 17.99
N GLU A 20 7.04 -9.62 18.41
CA GLU A 20 6.67 -10.05 19.78
C GLU A 20 7.54 -9.38 20.84
N LYS A 21 8.85 -9.24 20.57
CA LYS A 21 9.76 -8.47 21.43
C LYS A 21 9.35 -7.00 21.51
N LEU A 22 9.12 -6.36 20.36
CA LEU A 22 8.64 -4.97 20.29
C LEU A 22 7.32 -4.79 21.06
N SER A 23 6.38 -5.71 20.87
CA SER A 23 5.08 -5.70 21.55
C SER A 23 5.23 -5.74 23.07
N SER A 24 6.11 -6.62 23.57
CA SER A 24 6.41 -6.73 25.00
C SER A 24 7.02 -5.44 25.55
N GLU A 25 7.97 -4.84 24.83
CA GLU A 25 8.57 -3.56 25.21
C GLU A 25 7.56 -2.40 25.24
N MET A 26 6.64 -2.37 24.27
CA MET A 26 5.59 -1.34 24.20
C MET A 26 4.57 -1.50 25.35
N GLN A 27 4.18 -2.74 25.68
CA GLN A 27 3.32 -3.02 26.82
C GLN A 27 3.97 -2.59 28.15
N GLN A 28 5.26 -2.87 28.34
CA GLN A 28 6.01 -2.41 29.53
C GLN A 28 6.05 -0.88 29.64
N LYS A 29 6.04 -0.17 28.51
CA LYS A 29 5.94 1.30 28.47
C LYS A 29 4.52 1.83 28.68
N GLY A 30 3.54 0.95 28.87
CA GLY A 30 2.14 1.26 29.13
C GLY A 30 1.28 1.44 27.87
N TYR A 31 1.74 1.03 26.69
CA TYR A 31 0.93 1.06 25.47
C TYR A 31 -0.04 -0.12 25.43
N LYS A 32 -1.28 0.16 25.03
CA LYS A 32 -2.24 -0.85 24.58
C LYS A 32 -1.95 -1.19 23.12
N ILE A 33 -2.04 -2.47 22.77
CA ILE A 33 -1.83 -2.97 21.40
C ILE A 33 -3.18 -3.24 20.76
N GLU A 34 -3.42 -2.66 19.58
CA GLU A 34 -4.61 -2.89 18.76
C GLU A 34 -4.19 -3.44 17.39
N ASN A 35 -4.66 -4.65 17.06
CA ASN A 35 -4.39 -5.29 15.76
C ASN A 35 -5.45 -4.89 14.73
N MET A 36 -5.03 -4.17 13.70
CA MET A 36 -5.90 -3.63 12.67
C MET A 36 -5.87 -4.47 11.39
N ILE A 37 -6.09 -5.78 11.51
CA ILE A 37 -6.03 -6.74 10.41
C ILE A 37 -7.20 -6.58 9.44
N ILE A 38 -6.93 -6.63 8.15
CA ILE A 38 -7.93 -6.67 7.06
C ILE A 38 -7.91 -8.08 6.47
N ASN A 39 -9.08 -8.67 6.30
CA ASN A 39 -9.16 -9.97 5.64
C ASN A 39 -8.73 -9.83 4.17
N ILE A 40 -7.81 -10.67 3.71
CA ILE A 40 -7.26 -10.63 2.35
C ILE A 40 -8.35 -10.70 1.29
N ARG A 41 -9.36 -11.56 1.46
CA ARG A 41 -10.48 -11.65 0.50
C ARG A 41 -11.28 -10.36 0.48
N GLN A 42 -11.52 -9.74 1.63
CA GLN A 42 -12.19 -8.43 1.68
C GLN A 42 -11.34 -7.35 1.01
N ALA A 43 -10.03 -7.31 1.27
CA ALA A 43 -9.12 -6.36 0.65
C ALA A 43 -9.10 -6.46 -0.88
N ASN A 44 -9.10 -7.68 -1.43
CA ASN A 44 -9.08 -7.92 -2.88
C ASN A 44 -10.32 -7.38 -3.62
N TYR A 45 -11.48 -7.32 -2.96
CA TYR A 45 -12.70 -6.76 -3.55
C TYR A 45 -12.91 -5.28 -3.19
N LEU A 46 -12.78 -4.95 -1.90
CA LEU A 46 -13.02 -3.60 -1.40
C LEU A 46 -11.94 -2.62 -1.85
N GLY A 47 -10.69 -3.06 -2.02
CA GLY A 47 -9.58 -2.20 -2.44
C GLY A 47 -9.85 -1.60 -3.82
N PRO A 48 -9.97 -2.42 -4.88
CA PRO A 48 -10.33 -1.93 -6.21
C PRO A 48 -11.62 -1.13 -6.23
N LEU A 49 -12.67 -1.61 -5.54
CA LEU A 49 -13.96 -0.93 -5.48
C LEU A 49 -13.86 0.48 -4.89
N SER A 50 -13.04 0.64 -3.84
CA SER A 50 -12.85 1.92 -3.15
C SER A 50 -12.12 2.96 -4.01
N MET A 51 -11.39 2.54 -5.05
CA MET A 51 -10.69 3.44 -5.97
C MET A 51 -11.53 3.89 -7.16
N LEU A 52 -12.64 3.21 -7.47
CA LEU A 52 -13.49 3.52 -8.62
C LEU A 52 -13.98 4.98 -8.67
N PRO A 53 -14.39 5.64 -7.56
CA PRO A 53 -14.79 7.04 -7.62
C PRO A 53 -13.67 7.97 -8.07
N LEU A 54 -12.43 7.73 -7.62
CA LEU A 54 -11.26 8.53 -8.01
C LEU A 54 -10.88 8.27 -9.47
N MET A 55 -10.88 7.01 -9.89
CA MET A 55 -10.65 6.62 -11.30
C MET A 55 -11.69 7.25 -12.23
N ALA A 56 -12.98 7.17 -11.88
CA ALA A 56 -14.05 7.79 -12.66
C ALA A 56 -13.89 9.31 -12.76
N PHE A 57 -13.45 9.97 -11.68
CA PHE A 57 -13.15 11.39 -11.69
C PHE A 57 -11.98 11.72 -12.64
N ILE A 58 -10.89 10.95 -12.60
CA ILE A 58 -9.72 11.17 -13.46
C ILE A 58 -10.05 10.89 -14.93
N LEU A 59 -10.81 9.83 -15.21
CA LEU A 59 -11.37 9.54 -16.53
C LEU A 59 -12.24 10.68 -17.05
N TRP A 60 -13.11 11.23 -16.20
CA TRP A 60 -13.93 12.39 -16.55
C TRP A 60 -13.07 13.62 -16.85
N VAL A 61 -12.05 13.92 -16.05
CA VAL A 61 -11.10 15.01 -16.33
C VAL A 61 -10.41 14.80 -17.69
N ASN A 62 -9.87 13.61 -17.94
CA ASN A 62 -9.22 13.30 -19.21
C ASN A 62 -10.18 13.46 -20.40
N TYR A 63 -11.42 12.99 -20.27
CA TYR A 63 -12.44 13.14 -21.31
C TYR A 63 -12.71 14.62 -21.64
N ASN A 64 -12.80 15.50 -20.64
CA ASN A 64 -13.05 16.92 -20.89
C ASN A 64 -11.84 17.66 -21.50
N VAL A 65 -10.62 17.17 -21.27
CA VAL A 65 -9.40 17.80 -21.78
C VAL A 65 -9.01 17.27 -23.17
N ASN A 66 -9.03 15.94 -23.34
CA ASN A 66 -8.49 15.25 -24.50
C ASN A 66 -9.55 14.50 -25.33
N GLY A 67 -10.79 14.41 -24.83
CA GLY A 67 -11.82 13.56 -25.42
C GLY A 67 -11.60 12.06 -25.14
N PHE A 68 -12.37 11.22 -25.82
CA PHE A 68 -12.18 9.77 -25.79
C PHE A 68 -11.52 9.31 -27.08
N ASN A 69 -10.24 8.93 -27.02
CA ASN A 69 -9.52 8.39 -28.17
C ASN A 69 -8.83 7.07 -27.79
N LEU A 70 -9.22 5.99 -28.47
CA LEU A 70 -8.66 4.64 -28.32
C LEU A 70 -7.81 4.20 -29.51
N GLU A 71 -7.53 5.08 -30.47
CA GLU A 71 -6.74 4.78 -31.67
C GLU A 71 -5.29 4.35 -31.34
N GLY A 72 -4.83 4.58 -30.11
CA GLY A 72 -3.53 4.11 -29.61
C GLY A 72 -3.48 2.64 -29.20
N ILE A 73 -4.61 1.93 -29.15
CA ILE A 73 -4.65 0.50 -28.80
C ILE A 73 -4.09 -0.31 -29.97
N SER A 74 -3.06 -1.10 -29.68
CA SER A 74 -2.35 -1.92 -30.66
C SER A 74 -1.57 -3.03 -29.95
N LEU A 75 -1.08 -4.02 -30.69
CA LEU A 75 -0.19 -5.04 -30.12
C LEU A 75 1.04 -4.44 -29.42
N LYS A 76 1.57 -3.31 -29.93
CA LYS A 76 2.69 -2.60 -29.29
C LYS A 76 2.28 -2.02 -27.93
N PHE A 77 1.08 -1.46 -27.85
CA PHE A 77 0.51 -0.98 -26.59
C PHE A 77 0.39 -2.14 -25.59
N ASP A 78 -0.19 -3.27 -26.00
CA ASP A 78 -0.41 -4.42 -25.13
C ASP A 78 0.91 -4.99 -24.59
N VAL A 79 1.91 -5.14 -25.47
CA VAL A 79 3.26 -5.60 -25.09
C VAL A 79 3.92 -4.61 -24.14
N ALA A 80 3.83 -3.30 -24.41
CA ALA A 80 4.40 -2.28 -23.54
C ALA A 80 3.74 -2.28 -22.15
N ALA A 81 2.40 -2.36 -22.09
CA ALA A 81 1.67 -2.45 -20.83
C ALA A 81 2.06 -3.71 -20.04
N PHE A 82 2.10 -4.87 -20.71
CA PHE A 82 2.48 -6.14 -20.09
C PHE A 82 3.89 -6.11 -19.47
N LEU A 83 4.84 -5.44 -20.13
CA LEU A 83 6.21 -5.30 -19.61
C LEU A 83 6.33 -4.26 -18.49
N LEU A 84 5.58 -3.16 -18.57
CA LEU A 84 5.70 -2.05 -17.62
C LEU A 84 4.94 -2.29 -16.32
N MET A 85 3.79 -2.98 -16.35
CA MET A 85 2.97 -3.20 -15.16
C MET A 85 3.74 -3.91 -14.02
N PRO A 86 4.48 -5.03 -14.26
CA PRO A 86 5.29 -5.64 -13.21
C PRO A 86 6.39 -4.71 -12.67
N CYS A 87 7.02 -3.91 -13.54
CA CYS A 87 8.01 -2.92 -13.12
C CYS A 87 7.40 -1.85 -12.20
N LEU A 88 6.18 -1.39 -12.52
CA LEU A 88 5.47 -0.41 -11.70
C LEU A 88 5.03 -0.98 -10.35
N ILE A 89 4.63 -2.25 -10.30
CA ILE A 89 4.32 -2.92 -9.02
C ILE A 89 5.58 -3.03 -8.15
N ILE A 90 6.73 -3.38 -8.72
CA ILE A 90 8.00 -3.41 -7.95
C ILE A 90 8.36 -1.99 -7.47
N LEU A 91 8.18 -1.00 -8.34
CA LEU A 91 8.42 0.41 -7.99
C LEU A 91 7.46 0.90 -6.91
N HIS A 92 6.22 0.43 -6.90
CA HIS A 92 5.22 0.74 -5.88
C HIS A 92 5.71 0.33 -4.50
N GLU A 93 6.12 -0.94 -4.35
CA GLU A 93 6.69 -1.42 -3.09
C GLU A 93 7.95 -0.63 -2.72
N LEU A 94 8.84 -0.37 -3.69
CA LEU A 94 10.05 0.41 -3.43
C LEU A 94 9.74 1.81 -2.90
N ILE A 95 8.71 2.49 -3.41
CA ILE A 95 8.30 3.81 -2.93
C ILE A 95 7.80 3.75 -1.49
N HIS A 96 7.05 2.71 -1.09
CA HIS A 96 6.72 2.49 0.32
C HIS A 96 7.99 2.42 1.16
N GLY A 97 8.93 1.57 0.76
CA GLY A 97 10.18 1.34 1.49
C GLY A 97 11.06 2.58 1.59
N ILE A 98 11.19 3.36 0.50
CA ILE A 98 11.91 4.64 0.52
C ILE A 98 11.24 5.59 1.50
N THR A 99 9.91 5.73 1.41
CA THR A 99 9.17 6.71 2.23
C THR A 99 9.23 6.35 3.71
N TRP A 100 8.87 5.12 4.09
CA TRP A 100 8.97 4.69 5.49
C TRP A 100 10.42 4.64 5.98
N GLY A 101 11.36 4.22 5.14
CA GLY A 101 12.79 4.20 5.44
C GLY A 101 13.38 5.58 5.71
N THR A 102 12.77 6.68 5.21
CA THR A 102 13.20 8.04 5.60
C THR A 102 12.82 8.40 7.04
N PHE A 103 11.79 7.76 7.60
CA PHE A 103 11.25 8.07 8.93
C PHE A 103 11.61 7.04 10.01
N ALA A 104 11.89 5.80 9.61
CA ALA A 104 12.35 4.74 10.51
C ALA A 104 13.71 5.11 11.13
N LYS A 105 13.92 4.77 12.41
CA LYS A 105 15.15 5.10 13.14
C LYS A 105 16.36 4.37 12.57
N ASN A 106 16.20 3.11 12.15
CA ASN A 106 17.25 2.36 11.46
C ASN A 106 17.15 2.46 9.92
N HIS A 107 16.37 3.42 9.43
CA HIS A 107 16.16 3.70 8.02
C HIS A 107 15.77 2.46 7.21
N PHE A 108 16.48 2.18 6.11
CA PHE A 108 16.20 1.07 5.21
C PHE A 108 16.49 -0.31 5.83
N HIS A 109 17.21 -0.39 6.96
CA HIS A 109 17.40 -1.66 7.68
C HIS A 109 16.10 -2.15 8.34
N SER A 110 15.14 -1.26 8.56
CA SER A 110 13.82 -1.59 9.10
C SER A 110 12.84 -2.02 8.00
N ILE A 111 13.25 -1.92 6.73
CA ILE A 111 12.43 -2.19 5.55
C ILE A 111 12.72 -3.57 5.01
N ASP A 112 11.67 -4.34 4.78
CA ASP A 112 11.75 -5.68 4.26
C ASP A 112 10.82 -5.85 3.06
N PHE A 113 11.39 -6.28 1.94
CA PHE A 113 10.63 -6.68 0.75
C PHE A 113 10.42 -8.18 0.69
N GLY A 114 9.36 -8.61 0.01
CA GLY A 114 9.18 -10.01 -0.33
C GLY A 114 7.98 -10.22 -1.26
N PHE A 115 7.59 -11.48 -1.38
CA PHE A 115 6.50 -11.89 -2.25
C PHE A 115 5.64 -12.95 -1.56
N VAL A 116 4.34 -12.69 -1.44
CA VAL A 116 3.36 -13.67 -0.97
C VAL A 116 2.86 -14.48 -2.16
N TRP A 117 3.44 -15.66 -2.35
CA TRP A 117 3.12 -16.54 -3.49
C TRP A 117 1.65 -16.97 -3.56
N SER A 118 1.00 -17.18 -2.41
CA SER A 118 -0.40 -17.62 -2.36
C SER A 118 -1.40 -16.58 -2.88
N SER A 119 -1.05 -15.30 -2.84
CA SER A 119 -1.88 -14.19 -3.34
C SER A 119 -1.24 -13.46 -4.52
N PHE A 120 -0.08 -13.93 -4.99
CA PHE A 120 0.72 -13.31 -6.05
C PHE A 120 0.98 -11.81 -5.79
N THR A 121 1.28 -11.46 -4.55
CA THR A 121 1.38 -10.07 -4.10
C THR A 121 2.80 -9.79 -3.61
N PRO A 122 3.57 -8.91 -4.26
CA PRO A 122 4.77 -8.36 -3.66
C PRO A 122 4.38 -7.50 -2.46
N TYR A 123 5.30 -7.33 -1.51
CA TYR A 123 5.05 -6.48 -0.35
C TYR A 123 6.32 -5.77 0.09
N CYS A 124 6.12 -4.63 0.72
CA CYS A 124 7.04 -3.92 1.56
C CYS A 124 6.50 -3.89 3.00
N THR A 125 7.36 -4.06 4.00
CA THR A 125 6.98 -3.88 5.40
C THR A 125 8.03 -3.08 6.17
N CYS A 126 7.57 -2.23 7.08
CA CYS A 126 8.41 -1.55 8.05
C CYS A 126 8.26 -2.20 9.44
N SER A 127 9.37 -2.68 10.00
CA SER A 127 9.40 -3.33 11.32
C SER A 127 9.45 -2.36 12.51
N GLU A 128 9.47 -1.06 12.26
CA GLU A 128 9.54 -0.03 13.29
C GLU A 128 8.23 0.76 13.46
N PRO A 129 7.87 1.14 14.70
CA PRO A 129 6.76 2.03 14.94
C PRO A 129 7.02 3.44 14.41
N LEU A 130 6.10 3.94 13.59
CA LEU A 130 6.10 5.27 13.00
C LEU A 130 4.97 6.13 13.59
N ARG A 131 5.11 7.46 13.54
CA ARG A 131 4.00 8.37 13.86
C ARG A 131 2.88 8.21 12.83
N LYS A 132 1.64 8.50 13.22
CA LYS A 132 0.45 8.40 12.34
C LYS A 132 0.66 8.99 10.95
N TRP A 133 1.16 10.22 10.86
CA TRP A 133 1.36 10.90 9.58
C TRP A 133 2.48 10.29 8.73
N GLN A 134 3.53 9.75 9.37
CA GLN A 134 4.66 9.10 8.67
C GLN A 134 4.21 7.78 8.05
N TYR A 135 3.46 6.99 8.83
CA TYR A 135 2.88 5.75 8.35
C TYR A 135 1.90 6.02 7.20
N LEU A 136 0.94 6.94 7.39
CA LEU A 136 0.01 7.38 6.35
C LEU A 136 0.71 7.86 5.07
N LEU A 137 1.76 8.67 5.20
CA LEU A 137 2.50 9.19 4.06
C LEU A 137 3.16 8.05 3.28
N GLY A 138 3.84 7.12 3.96
CA GLY A 138 4.46 5.99 3.29
C GLY A 138 3.44 5.02 2.69
N THR A 139 2.27 4.81 3.31
CA THR A 139 1.17 4.05 2.71
C THR A 139 0.60 4.74 1.47
N ALA A 140 0.45 6.07 1.48
CA ALA A 140 -0.17 6.80 0.37
C ALA A 140 0.77 7.06 -0.82
N MET A 141 2.08 7.15 -0.57
CA MET A 141 3.05 7.69 -1.52
C MET A 141 3.05 6.97 -2.88
N PRO A 142 3.02 5.63 -2.97
CA PRO A 142 3.06 4.96 -4.27
C PRO A 142 1.87 5.32 -5.16
N THR A 143 0.64 5.31 -4.61
CA THR A 143 -0.58 5.68 -5.34
C THR A 143 -0.59 7.17 -5.70
N LEU A 144 -0.06 8.04 -4.84
CA LEU A 144 0.07 9.47 -5.14
C LEU A 144 1.03 9.72 -6.30
N VAL A 145 2.18 9.03 -6.33
CA VAL A 145 3.21 9.25 -7.36
C VAL A 145 2.86 8.52 -8.66
N LEU A 146 2.65 7.21 -8.59
CA LEU A 146 2.47 6.34 -9.76
C LEU A 146 1.03 6.33 -10.28
N GLY A 147 0.05 6.64 -9.44
CA GLY A 147 -1.35 6.78 -9.85
C GLY A 147 -1.69 8.22 -10.19
N ALA A 148 -1.89 9.06 -9.17
CA ALA A 148 -2.37 10.44 -9.37
C ALA A 148 -1.37 11.31 -10.15
N GLY A 149 -0.08 11.28 -9.79
CA GLY A 149 0.96 12.03 -10.48
C GLY A 149 1.12 11.62 -11.94
N ALA A 150 1.16 10.31 -12.21
CA ALA A 150 1.22 9.78 -13.57
C ALA A 150 -0.04 10.10 -14.38
N ALA A 151 -1.23 10.09 -13.76
CA ALA A 151 -2.48 10.45 -14.43
C ALA A 151 -2.49 11.91 -14.86
N VAL A 152 -2.03 12.84 -14.00
CA VAL A 152 -1.87 14.25 -14.36
C VAL A 152 -0.90 14.40 -15.54
N ALA A 153 0.25 13.73 -15.50
CA ALA A 153 1.21 13.74 -16.60
C ALA A 153 0.60 13.16 -17.89
N ALA A 154 -0.19 12.10 -17.80
CA ALA A 154 -0.87 11.49 -18.93
C ALA A 154 -1.90 12.42 -19.58
N VAL A 155 -2.69 13.13 -18.77
CA VAL A 155 -3.68 14.10 -19.25
C VAL A 155 -2.98 15.26 -19.98
N ILE A 156 -1.88 15.78 -19.43
CA ILE A 156 -1.11 16.88 -20.05
C ILE A 156 -0.47 16.45 -21.37
N THR A 157 0.08 15.23 -21.41
CA THR A 157 0.82 14.71 -22.58
C THR A 157 -0.09 14.03 -23.60
N ASN A 158 -1.37 13.82 -23.27
CA ASN A 158 -2.35 13.06 -24.05
C ASN A 158 -1.83 11.68 -24.48
N GLN A 159 -1.15 10.96 -23.58
CA GLN A 159 -0.60 9.63 -23.86
C GLN A 159 -1.46 8.52 -23.27
N LEU A 160 -2.17 7.78 -24.15
CA LEU A 160 -3.08 6.71 -23.76
C LEU A 160 -2.42 5.61 -22.91
N LEU A 161 -1.18 5.21 -23.24
CA LEU A 161 -0.45 4.19 -22.47
C LEU A 161 -0.13 4.68 -21.06
N LEU A 162 0.36 5.91 -20.91
CA LEU A 162 0.66 6.48 -19.60
C LEU A 162 -0.62 6.62 -18.76
N PHE A 163 -1.73 7.01 -19.39
CA PHE A 163 -3.02 7.12 -18.76
C PHE A 163 -3.52 5.76 -18.25
N PHE A 164 -3.44 4.73 -19.09
CA PHE A 164 -3.80 3.35 -18.72
C PHE A 164 -2.95 2.82 -17.55
N LEU A 165 -1.63 3.05 -17.59
CA LEU A 165 -0.72 2.63 -16.52
C LEU A 165 -1.01 3.39 -15.21
N ALA A 166 -1.36 4.67 -15.28
CA ALA A 166 -1.75 5.46 -14.11
C ALA A 166 -3.05 4.94 -13.47
N GLU A 167 -4.08 4.66 -14.28
CA GLU A 167 -5.33 4.05 -13.83
C GLU A 167 -5.09 2.67 -13.21
N PHE A 168 -4.21 1.86 -13.81
CA PHE A 168 -3.79 0.59 -13.22
C PHE A 168 -3.14 0.78 -11.84
N MET A 169 -2.23 1.75 -11.69
CA MET A 169 -1.57 2.01 -10.41
C MET A 169 -2.49 2.61 -9.34
N LEU A 170 -3.51 3.36 -9.74
CA LEU A 170 -4.62 3.74 -8.85
C LEU A 170 -5.35 2.50 -8.34
N LEU A 171 -5.71 1.59 -9.25
CA LEU A 171 -6.40 0.35 -8.89
C LEU A 171 -5.55 -0.53 -7.95
N SER A 172 -4.25 -0.68 -8.25
CA SER A 172 -3.30 -1.45 -7.43
C SER A 172 -3.13 -0.88 -6.02
N GLY A 173 -3.21 0.45 -5.87
CA GLY A 173 -3.18 1.15 -4.58
C GLY A 173 -4.43 0.97 -3.70
N GLY A 174 -5.42 0.21 -4.14
CA GLY A 174 -6.67 0.04 -3.38
C GLY A 174 -6.48 -0.58 -1.99
N GLY A 175 -5.52 -1.50 -1.83
CA GLY A 175 -5.19 -2.07 -0.51
C GLY A 175 -4.68 -1.01 0.47
N ASP A 176 -3.77 -0.15 0.00
CA ASP A 176 -3.20 0.96 0.75
C ASP A 176 -4.28 1.98 1.13
N PHE A 177 -5.20 2.26 0.21
CA PHE A 177 -6.33 3.14 0.48
C PHE A 177 -7.24 2.60 1.58
N LEU A 178 -7.50 1.29 1.62
CA LEU A 178 -8.24 0.69 2.74
C LEU A 178 -7.50 0.82 4.08
N ILE A 179 -6.18 0.66 4.09
CA ILE A 179 -5.35 0.87 5.28
C ILE A 179 -5.46 2.33 5.75
N ILE A 180 -5.33 3.28 4.82
CA ILE A 180 -5.50 4.72 5.10
C ILE A 180 -6.89 5.00 5.67
N LEU A 181 -7.97 4.53 5.03
CA LEU A 181 -9.32 4.70 5.54
C LEU A 181 -9.48 4.13 6.94
N LYS A 182 -8.92 2.94 7.19
CA LYS A 182 -8.97 2.30 8.51
C LYS A 182 -8.24 3.13 9.57
N ILE A 183 -7.10 3.74 9.25
CA ILE A 183 -6.35 4.65 10.14
C ILE A 183 -7.12 5.96 10.40
N LEU A 184 -7.79 6.50 9.39
CA LEU A 184 -8.55 7.74 9.49
C LEU A 184 -9.85 7.55 10.28
N LEU A 185 -10.49 6.40 10.15
CA LEU A 185 -11.70 6.03 10.89
C LEU A 185 -11.39 5.53 12.31
N HIS A 186 -10.17 5.10 12.58
CA HIS A 186 -9.73 4.71 13.92
C HIS A 186 -9.68 5.92 14.85
N ARG A 187 -10.53 5.90 15.88
CA ARG A 187 -10.64 6.94 16.91
C ARG A 187 -10.06 6.40 18.21
N THR A 188 -9.18 7.19 18.82
CA THR A 188 -8.60 6.90 20.13
C THR A 188 -8.62 8.16 21.00
N ASP A 189 -8.88 7.98 22.29
CA ASP A 189 -8.79 9.02 23.32
C ASP A 189 -7.35 9.19 23.84
N LYS A 190 -6.44 8.32 23.39
CA LYS A 190 -5.04 8.25 23.81
C LYS A 190 -4.21 9.40 23.22
N LYS A 191 -3.25 9.88 24.01
CA LYS A 191 -2.43 11.05 23.65
C LYS A 191 -1.28 10.68 22.73
N GLU A 192 -0.78 9.45 22.87
CA GLU A 192 0.32 8.93 22.08
C GLU A 192 -0.14 7.71 21.29
N SER A 193 0.14 7.72 19.99
CA SER A 193 -0.13 6.58 19.11
C SER A 193 1.01 6.41 18.10
N VAL A 194 1.51 5.19 17.96
CA VAL A 194 2.46 4.82 16.89
C VAL A 194 1.95 3.59 16.14
N TYR A 195 2.30 3.51 14.86
CA TYR A 195 1.77 2.58 13.88
C TYR A 195 2.91 1.74 13.32
N CYS A 196 2.74 0.43 13.28
CA CYS A 196 3.73 -0.52 12.75
C CYS A 196 3.01 -1.46 11.79
N ASP A 197 3.67 -1.90 10.71
CA ASP A 197 3.10 -2.95 9.87
C ASP A 197 2.92 -4.24 10.66
N HIS A 198 1.87 -4.98 10.32
CA HIS A 198 1.70 -6.30 10.88
C HIS A 198 2.71 -7.26 10.24
N PRO A 199 3.49 -8.03 11.02
CA PRO A 199 4.67 -8.76 10.51
C PRO A 199 4.37 -9.88 9.48
N TYR A 200 3.14 -10.38 9.45
CA TYR A 200 2.75 -11.54 8.61
C TYR A 200 1.26 -11.61 8.21
N GLU A 201 0.46 -10.59 8.54
CA GLU A 201 -0.96 -10.50 8.14
C GLU A 201 -1.20 -9.18 7.43
N CYS A 202 -2.24 -9.10 6.60
CA CYS A 202 -2.58 -7.87 5.90
C CYS A 202 -3.17 -6.88 6.90
N GLY A 203 -2.46 -5.79 7.19
CA GLY A 203 -2.88 -4.78 8.15
C GLY A 203 -1.70 -4.16 8.90
N PHE A 204 -2.04 -3.45 9.97
CA PHE A 204 -1.09 -2.77 10.83
C PHE A 204 -1.47 -2.95 12.29
N VAL A 205 -0.57 -2.53 13.16
CA VAL A 205 -0.74 -2.54 14.61
C VAL A 205 -0.61 -1.12 15.12
N VAL A 206 -1.52 -0.73 16.02
CA VAL A 206 -1.45 0.54 16.72
C VAL A 206 -1.05 0.30 18.17
N PHE A 207 -0.05 1.05 18.63
CA PHE A 207 0.33 1.12 20.03
C PHE A 207 -0.15 2.46 20.58
N GLU A 208 -1.05 2.44 21.57
CA GLU A 208 -1.72 3.64 22.09
C GLU A 208 -1.55 3.82 23.59
N LYS A 209 -1.28 5.05 24.06
CA LYS A 209 -1.06 5.42 25.47
C LYS A 209 -1.68 6.77 25.84
#